data_AF-A0A960KHC8-F1
#
_entry.id   AF-A0A960KHC8-F1
#
_cell.length_a   1.000
_cell.length_b   1.000
_cell.length_c   1.000
_cell.angle_alpha   90.00
_cell.angle_beta   90.00
_cell.angle_gamma   90.00
#
_symmetry.space_group_name_H-M   'P 1'
#
loop_
_entity.id
_entity.type
_entity.pdbx_description
1 polymer ?
#
loop_
_entity_poly.entity_id
_entity_poly.type
_entity_poly.pdbx_seq_one_letter_code
_entity_poly.pdbx_strand_id
1 'polypeptide(L)'
;MALVWFCFQLNVIYEQLAQPGTGAAPSYVNPVFSDAVAADDFTVPVGDHWSVRSIVIRGRHANDCRPKAFLTPARVRLYADKHGLPGVLLKDAQDLQPGEFGSDVAITLPQSWSLNAGTYWLEVSLQSAGGCVWFWHTQSSQLGAPFALLNHGPWTPCGGQNCSNLNPDLNWDLSFALHDAPLIISVPTLPGKMGLLLFVSLLGISAVVTQMRDKS
;
A
#
# COMPACT_ATOMS: atom_id res chain seq x y z
N MET A 1 18.25 1.27 37.20
CA MET A 1 17.40 0.35 36.41
C MET A 1 17.11 1.05 35.09
N ALA A 2 17.94 0.80 34.08
CA ALA A 2 17.82 1.49 32.79
C ALA A 2 16.62 0.88 32.04
N LEU A 3 15.64 1.72 31.72
CA LEU A 3 14.64 1.38 30.72
C LEU A 3 15.36 1.29 29.38
N VAL A 4 15.67 0.07 28.96
CA VAL A 4 16.02 -0.22 27.58
C VAL A 4 14.75 -0.01 26.79
N TRP A 5 14.65 1.16 26.15
CA TRP A 5 13.69 1.35 25.08
C TRP A 5 14.06 0.38 23.97
N PHE A 6 13.35 -0.74 23.87
CA PHE A 6 13.34 -1.51 22.64
C PHE A 6 12.71 -0.59 21.57
N CYS A 7 13.57 0.06 20.78
CA CYS A 7 13.16 0.51 19.47
C CYS A 7 12.84 -0.78 18.70
N PHE A 8 11.55 -1.12 18.61
CA PHE A 8 11.09 -2.17 17.73
C PHE A 8 11.46 -1.70 16.31
N GLN A 9 12.59 -2.17 15.79
CA GLN A 9 12.92 -1.97 14.39
C GLN A 9 11.78 -2.61 13.61
N LEU A 10 11.02 -1.79 12.90
CA LEU A 10 10.14 -2.26 11.84
C LEU A 10 11.07 -2.94 10.83
N ASN A 11 11.08 -4.27 10.80
CA ASN A 11 11.91 -5.02 9.87
C ASN A 11 11.35 -4.83 8.46
N VAL A 12 11.91 -3.84 7.77
CA VAL A 12 11.70 -3.62 6.34
C VAL A 12 12.44 -4.73 5.60
N ILE A 13 11.71 -5.52 4.82
CA ILE A 13 12.26 -6.58 3.97
C ILE A 13 12.39 -6.14 2.50
N TYR A 14 11.67 -5.09 2.12
CA TYR A 14 11.80 -4.42 0.83
C TYR A 14 11.48 -2.93 0.99
N GLU A 15 12.30 -2.06 0.39
CA GLU A 15 12.22 -0.60 0.57
C GLU A 15 12.28 0.13 -0.76
N GLN A 16 11.19 0.84 -1.09
CA GLN A 16 11.03 1.64 -2.30
C GLN A 16 10.18 2.89 -2.00
N LEU A 17 10.36 3.52 -0.84
CA LEU A 17 9.77 4.80 -0.47
C LEU A 17 10.80 5.94 -0.47
N ALA A 18 12.09 5.64 -0.51
CA ALA A 18 13.17 6.61 -0.31
C ALA A 18 13.34 7.61 -1.46
N GLN A 19 12.92 7.26 -2.68
CA GLN A 19 13.16 8.08 -3.88
C GLN A 19 11.83 8.41 -4.57
N PRO A 20 10.93 9.20 -3.94
CA PRO A 20 9.65 9.52 -4.55
C PRO A 20 9.84 10.28 -5.86
N GLY A 21 9.11 9.86 -6.89
CA GLY A 21 8.93 10.58 -8.13
C GLY A 21 7.88 11.67 -8.02
N THR A 22 7.68 12.40 -9.12
CA THR A 22 6.65 13.45 -9.25
C THR A 22 5.34 12.91 -9.84
N GLY A 23 5.37 11.71 -10.41
CA GLY A 23 4.23 11.02 -11.01
C GLY A 23 3.33 10.31 -9.99
N ALA A 24 2.16 9.89 -10.45
CA ALA A 24 1.31 8.95 -9.73
C ALA A 24 0.38 8.19 -10.67
N ALA A 25 0.07 6.94 -10.34
CA ALA A 25 -0.84 6.08 -11.08
C ALA A 25 -2.16 5.92 -10.32
N PRO A 26 -3.33 5.94 -10.99
CA PRO A 26 -4.59 5.63 -10.34
C PRO A 26 -4.56 4.18 -9.86
N SER A 27 -4.96 3.96 -8.60
CA SER A 27 -5.14 2.60 -8.08
C SER A 27 -6.34 2.55 -7.13
N TYR A 28 -7.52 2.35 -7.71
CA TYR A 28 -8.78 2.36 -6.99
C TYR A 28 -9.79 1.38 -7.59
N VAL A 29 -10.73 0.98 -6.74
CA VAL A 29 -11.94 0.25 -7.14
C VAL A 29 -13.14 1.19 -6.99
N ASN A 30 -14.04 1.22 -7.95
CA ASN A 30 -15.24 2.05 -7.91
C ASN A 30 -16.49 1.18 -8.21
N PRO A 31 -17.50 1.16 -7.34
CA PRO A 31 -18.73 0.41 -7.60
C PRO A 31 -19.67 1.07 -8.64
N VAL A 32 -19.42 2.33 -9.02
CA VAL A 32 -20.28 3.16 -9.89
C VAL A 32 -19.62 3.46 -11.25
N PHE A 33 -18.30 3.65 -11.27
CA PHE A 33 -17.49 3.88 -12.47
C PHE A 33 -16.56 2.70 -12.73
N SER A 34 -15.69 2.79 -13.73
CA SER A 34 -14.70 1.74 -13.99
C SER A 34 -13.52 1.79 -13.02
N ASP A 35 -13.03 0.62 -12.66
CA ASP A 35 -11.80 0.44 -11.89
C ASP A 35 -10.56 0.82 -12.71
N ALA A 36 -9.56 1.35 -12.03
CA ALA A 36 -8.21 1.49 -12.56
C ALA A 36 -7.25 1.08 -11.45
N VAL A 37 -6.53 -0.02 -11.66
CA VAL A 37 -5.60 -0.56 -10.65
C VAL A 37 -4.18 -0.62 -11.20
N ALA A 38 -3.23 -0.19 -10.38
CA ALA A 38 -1.82 -0.22 -10.71
C ALA A 38 -1.12 -1.29 -9.88
N ALA A 39 -0.18 -2.00 -10.52
CA ALA A 39 0.65 -3.00 -9.88
C ALA A 39 2.12 -2.74 -10.22
N ASP A 40 3.00 -3.08 -9.29
CA ASP A 40 4.44 -2.93 -9.51
C ASP A 40 5.21 -4.14 -9.01
N ASP A 41 6.38 -4.41 -9.59
CA ASP A 41 7.14 -5.62 -9.27
C ASP A 41 8.11 -5.44 -8.11
N PHE A 42 8.39 -6.56 -7.44
CA PHE A 42 9.53 -6.69 -6.54
C PHE A 42 10.10 -8.09 -6.65
N THR A 43 11.38 -8.23 -6.29
CA THR A 43 12.07 -9.51 -6.35
C THR A 43 12.52 -9.94 -4.97
N VAL A 44 12.10 -11.14 -4.55
CA VAL A 44 12.67 -11.87 -3.42
C VAL A 44 14.00 -12.46 -3.88
N PRO A 45 15.15 -12.14 -3.25
CA PRO A 45 16.46 -12.63 -3.67
C PRO A 45 16.58 -14.16 -3.66
N VAL A 46 17.46 -14.69 -4.50
CA VAL A 46 17.76 -16.13 -4.51
C VAL A 46 18.31 -16.56 -3.16
N GLY A 47 17.73 -17.62 -2.59
CA GLY A 47 18.09 -18.14 -1.27
C GLY A 47 17.30 -17.53 -0.12
N ASP A 48 16.56 -16.44 -0.37
CA ASP A 48 15.72 -15.81 0.64
C ASP A 48 14.31 -16.40 0.68
N HIS A 49 13.73 -16.29 1.87
CA HIS A 49 12.32 -16.57 2.11
C HIS A 49 11.74 -15.42 2.93
N TRP A 50 10.76 -14.73 2.36
CA TRP A 50 10.10 -13.58 3.00
C TRP A 50 8.77 -13.98 3.62
N SER A 51 8.42 -13.33 4.72
CA SER A 51 7.10 -13.42 5.35
C SER A 51 6.47 -12.03 5.38
N VAL A 52 5.80 -11.61 4.31
CA VAL A 52 5.20 -10.28 4.20
C VAL A 52 3.98 -10.18 5.12
N ARG A 53 3.99 -9.25 6.06
CA ARG A 53 2.92 -9.04 7.04
C ARG A 53 2.24 -7.69 6.89
N SER A 54 2.97 -6.67 6.45
CA SER A 54 2.44 -5.34 6.23
C SER A 54 3.06 -4.67 5.02
N ILE A 55 2.32 -3.74 4.45
CA ILE A 55 2.69 -2.99 3.26
C ILE A 55 2.52 -1.51 3.58
N VAL A 56 3.51 -0.70 3.21
CA VAL A 56 3.40 0.77 3.22
C VAL A 56 3.40 1.25 1.78
N ILE A 57 2.44 2.09 1.41
CA ILE A 57 2.36 2.72 0.09
C ILE A 57 2.38 4.24 0.26
N ARG A 58 3.04 4.93 -0.68
CA ARG A 58 2.97 6.39 -0.77
C ARG A 58 2.01 6.81 -1.87
N GLY A 59 1.15 7.77 -1.57
CA GLY A 59 0.20 8.27 -2.55
C GLY A 59 -0.65 9.41 -2.02
N ARG A 60 -1.67 9.77 -2.80
CA ARG A 60 -2.62 10.82 -2.46
C ARG A 60 -3.99 10.51 -3.03
N HIS A 61 -5.02 11.12 -2.47
CA HIS A 61 -6.33 11.18 -3.12
C HIS A 61 -6.37 12.32 -4.13
N ALA A 62 -7.22 12.19 -5.15
CA ALA A 62 -7.65 13.34 -5.95
C ALA A 62 -8.28 14.40 -5.05
N ASN A 63 -8.13 15.69 -5.41
CA ASN A 63 -8.94 16.81 -4.91
C ASN A 63 -9.19 16.84 -3.39
N ASP A 64 -8.23 17.27 -2.55
CA ASP A 64 -8.39 17.60 -1.11
C ASP A 64 -9.48 16.84 -0.33
N CYS A 65 -9.63 15.53 -0.58
CA CYS A 65 -10.75 14.76 -0.06
C CYS A 65 -10.70 14.71 1.46
N ARG A 66 -11.60 15.47 2.10
CA ARG A 66 -11.83 15.47 3.55
C ARG A 66 -13.18 14.83 3.87
N PRO A 67 -13.27 13.92 4.86
CA PRO A 67 -12.18 13.39 5.68
C PRO A 67 -11.50 12.19 5.01
N LYS A 68 -10.25 11.90 5.39
CA LYS A 68 -9.53 10.63 5.11
C LYS A 68 -10.26 9.37 5.61
N ALA A 69 -11.49 9.48 6.10
CA ALA A 69 -12.31 8.38 6.59
C ALA A 69 -12.87 7.48 5.47
N PHE A 70 -12.62 7.81 4.19
CA PHE A 70 -12.97 6.99 3.04
C PHE A 70 -11.85 6.03 2.60
N LEU A 71 -10.79 5.86 3.40
CA LEU A 71 -9.68 4.95 3.07
C LEU A 71 -10.10 3.47 3.02
N THR A 72 -11.38 3.12 3.06
CA THR A 72 -11.84 1.74 3.24
C THR A 72 -12.94 1.37 2.27
N PRO A 73 -13.00 0.08 1.92
CA PRO A 73 -11.97 -0.96 2.10
C PRO A 73 -10.75 -0.78 1.18
N ALA A 74 -9.58 -1.24 1.63
CA ALA A 74 -8.43 -1.49 0.78
C ALA A 74 -8.40 -2.95 0.31
N ARG A 75 -7.83 -3.19 -0.86
CA ARG A 75 -7.54 -4.51 -1.41
C ARG A 75 -6.07 -4.61 -1.78
N VAL A 76 -5.46 -5.74 -1.47
CA VAL A 76 -4.09 -6.07 -1.83
C VAL A 76 -4.10 -7.39 -2.58
N ARG A 77 -3.55 -7.39 -3.79
CA ARG A 77 -3.36 -8.61 -4.59
C ARG A 77 -1.89 -8.82 -4.92
N LEU A 78 -1.49 -10.08 -4.95
CA LEU A 78 -0.16 -10.50 -5.37
C LEU A 78 -0.29 -11.42 -6.59
N TYR A 79 0.48 -11.13 -7.64
CA TYR A 79 0.52 -11.93 -8.85
C TYR A 79 1.92 -12.51 -9.06
N ALA A 80 1.98 -13.67 -9.70
CA ALA A 80 3.23 -14.17 -10.28
C ALA A 80 3.66 -13.24 -11.42
N ASP A 81 4.96 -13.12 -11.66
CA ASP A 81 5.45 -12.50 -12.88
C ASP A 81 5.02 -13.29 -14.13
N LYS A 82 4.68 -12.55 -15.19
CA LYS A 82 4.43 -13.07 -16.53
C LYS A 82 5.13 -12.18 -17.56
N HIS A 83 6.43 -12.38 -17.69
CA HIS A 83 7.27 -11.67 -18.67
C HIS A 83 7.29 -10.15 -18.44
N GLY A 84 7.43 -9.72 -17.19
CA GLY A 84 7.45 -8.29 -16.84
C GLY A 84 6.07 -7.65 -16.83
N LEU A 85 5.03 -8.44 -16.54
CA LEU A 85 3.66 -7.99 -16.27
C LEU A 85 3.00 -8.89 -15.21
N PRO A 86 1.96 -8.41 -14.51
CA PRO A 86 1.20 -9.25 -13.60
C PRO A 86 0.56 -10.45 -14.32
N GLY A 87 0.81 -11.65 -13.79
CA GLY A 87 0.36 -12.93 -14.30
C GLY A 87 -0.79 -13.55 -13.51
N VAL A 88 -0.59 -14.79 -13.06
CA VAL A 88 -1.57 -15.52 -12.26
C VAL A 88 -1.69 -14.91 -10.86
N LEU A 89 -2.92 -14.70 -10.39
CA LEU A 89 -3.19 -14.25 -9.02
C LEU A 89 -2.79 -15.33 -8.01
N LEU A 90 -1.91 -14.98 -7.08
CA LEU A 90 -1.38 -15.86 -6.04
C LEU A 90 -2.03 -15.63 -4.68
N LYS A 91 -2.27 -14.35 -4.34
CA LYS A 91 -2.86 -13.93 -3.06
C LYS A 91 -3.84 -12.77 -3.30
N ASP A 92 -4.88 -12.73 -2.49
CA ASP A 92 -5.91 -11.70 -2.52
C ASP A 92 -6.42 -11.45 -1.11
N ALA A 93 -6.23 -10.23 -0.61
CA ALA A 93 -6.72 -9.78 0.68
C ALA A 93 -7.63 -8.57 0.47
N GLN A 94 -8.87 -8.69 0.90
CA GLN A 94 -9.95 -7.72 0.68
C GLN A 94 -10.45 -7.17 2.01
N ASP A 95 -11.30 -6.16 1.95
CA ASP A 95 -11.94 -5.55 3.13
C ASP A 95 -10.96 -5.08 4.21
N LEU A 96 -9.77 -4.65 3.77
CA LEU A 96 -8.71 -4.23 4.67
C LEU A 96 -8.93 -2.80 5.14
N GLN A 97 -8.64 -2.57 6.42
CA GLN A 97 -8.62 -1.24 7.00
C GLN A 97 -7.19 -0.68 6.94
N PRO A 98 -6.87 0.23 6.02
CA PRO A 98 -5.61 0.95 6.08
C PRO A 98 -5.60 1.94 7.26
N GLY A 99 -4.39 2.30 7.66
CA GLY A 99 -4.11 3.37 8.60
C GLY A 99 -3.00 4.28 8.10
N GLU A 100 -2.78 5.35 8.84
CA GLU A 100 -1.72 6.31 8.59
C GLU A 100 -0.40 5.81 9.17
N PHE A 101 0.67 5.96 8.40
CA PHE A 101 2.05 5.70 8.82
C PHE A 101 2.92 6.89 8.40
N GLY A 102 3.08 7.86 9.31
CA GLY A 102 3.66 9.15 8.95
C GLY A 102 2.82 9.88 7.90
N SER A 103 3.41 10.19 6.75
CA SER A 103 2.72 10.74 5.57
C SER A 103 2.17 9.67 4.62
N ASP A 104 2.49 8.40 4.86
CA ASP A 104 2.20 7.27 3.98
C ASP A 104 1.00 6.46 4.51
N VAL A 105 0.54 5.51 3.70
CA VAL A 105 -0.59 4.61 4.03
C VAL A 105 -0.04 3.23 4.34
N ALA A 106 -0.43 2.67 5.48
CA ALA A 106 -0.05 1.33 5.90
C ALA A 106 -1.24 0.38 5.88
N ILE A 107 -1.01 -0.83 5.41
CA ILE A 107 -1.97 -1.92 5.32
C ILE A 107 -1.38 -3.15 6.01
N THR A 108 -2.12 -3.66 6.98
CA THR A 108 -1.77 -4.86 7.74
C THR A 108 -2.57 -6.03 7.17
N LEU A 109 -1.90 -7.07 6.65
CA LEU A 109 -2.57 -8.26 6.11
C LEU A 109 -3.28 -9.05 7.23
N PRO A 110 -4.29 -9.89 6.96
CA PRO A 110 -4.87 -10.75 8.00
C PRO A 110 -3.92 -11.89 8.38
N GLN A 111 -3.14 -12.38 7.41
CA GLN A 111 -2.14 -13.44 7.57
C GLN A 111 -0.89 -13.08 6.78
N SER A 112 0.29 -13.46 7.28
CA SER A 112 1.54 -13.27 6.53
C SER A 112 1.56 -14.07 5.24
N TRP A 113 2.08 -13.47 4.17
CA TRP A 113 2.36 -14.14 2.91
C TRP A 113 3.79 -14.65 2.90
N SER A 114 3.95 -15.96 2.85
CA SER A 114 5.24 -16.62 2.65
C SER A 114 5.59 -16.63 1.17
N LEU A 115 6.73 -16.05 0.83
CA LEU A 115 7.25 -15.90 -0.53
C LEU A 115 8.66 -16.49 -0.60
N ASN A 116 8.86 -17.40 -1.55
CA ASN A 116 10.19 -17.86 -1.92
C ASN A 116 10.83 -16.86 -2.90
N ALA A 117 12.14 -17.02 -3.13
CA ALA A 117 12.86 -16.36 -4.22
C ALA A 117 12.05 -16.31 -5.54
N GLY A 118 12.00 -15.13 -6.15
CA GLY A 118 11.23 -14.89 -7.37
C GLY A 118 10.71 -13.45 -7.48
N THR A 119 10.25 -13.10 -8.68
CA THR A 119 9.63 -11.80 -8.96
C THR A 119 8.11 -11.91 -8.85
N TYR A 120 7.52 -10.94 -8.16
CA TYR A 120 6.09 -10.85 -7.90
C TYR A 120 5.59 -9.45 -8.21
N TRP A 121 4.29 -9.33 -8.54
CA TRP A 121 3.64 -8.05 -8.77
C TRP A 121 2.65 -7.75 -7.65
N LEU A 122 2.82 -6.60 -7.01
CA LEU A 122 1.97 -6.10 -5.94
C LEU A 122 0.98 -5.09 -6.49
N GLU A 123 -0.31 -5.37 -6.34
CA GLU A 123 -1.38 -4.39 -6.56
C GLU A 123 -1.97 -3.99 -5.21
N VAL A 124 -2.15 -2.69 -5.03
CA VAL A 124 -2.84 -2.13 -3.88
C VAL A 124 -3.83 -1.09 -4.38
N SER A 125 -5.11 -1.29 -4.09
CA SER A 125 -6.17 -0.37 -4.43
C SER A 125 -7.00 0.02 -3.22
N LEU A 126 -7.49 1.25 -3.22
CA LEU A 126 -8.44 1.75 -2.23
C LEU A 126 -9.80 1.93 -2.89
N GLN A 127 -10.88 1.62 -2.16
CA GLN A 127 -12.22 1.94 -2.64
C GLN A 127 -12.38 3.45 -2.81
N SER A 128 -12.89 3.86 -3.95
CA SER A 128 -13.22 5.25 -4.25
C SER A 128 -14.65 5.59 -3.85
N ALA A 129 -14.87 6.81 -3.39
CA ALA A 129 -16.18 7.32 -2.99
C ALA A 129 -16.31 8.82 -3.30
N GLY A 130 -17.46 9.26 -3.82
CA GLY A 130 -17.73 10.68 -4.06
C GLY A 130 -16.74 11.38 -5.01
N GLY A 131 -16.15 10.64 -5.96
CA GLY A 131 -15.11 11.15 -6.86
C GLY A 131 -13.70 11.19 -6.25
N CYS A 132 -13.54 10.80 -4.98
CA CYS A 132 -12.24 10.61 -4.34
C CYS A 132 -11.62 9.30 -4.82
N VAL A 133 -10.61 9.39 -5.68
CA VAL A 133 -9.84 8.25 -6.17
C VAL A 133 -8.42 8.30 -5.61
N TRP A 134 -7.83 7.14 -5.35
CA TRP A 134 -6.46 7.00 -4.88
C TRP A 134 -5.46 6.99 -6.04
N PHE A 135 -4.37 7.71 -5.86
CA PHE A 135 -3.21 7.73 -6.75
C PHE A 135 -1.96 7.27 -6.01
N TRP A 136 -1.36 6.18 -6.45
CA TRP A 136 -0.11 5.62 -5.95
C TRP A 136 1.06 6.39 -6.57
N HIS A 137 1.89 7.03 -5.76
CA HIS A 137 3.02 7.83 -6.24
C HIS A 137 4.09 6.95 -6.88
N THR A 138 4.70 7.46 -7.94
CA THR A 138 5.84 6.80 -8.58
C THR A 138 7.13 7.00 -7.78
N GLN A 139 8.16 6.23 -8.07
CA GLN A 139 9.55 6.51 -7.69
C GLN A 139 10.23 7.42 -8.70
N SER A 140 11.45 7.90 -8.41
CA SER A 140 12.30 8.66 -9.33
C SER A 140 13.33 7.80 -10.06
N SER A 141 13.44 6.52 -9.69
CA SER A 141 14.24 5.49 -10.32
C SER A 141 13.36 4.28 -10.66
N GLN A 142 13.80 3.48 -11.63
CA GLN A 142 13.18 2.19 -11.99
C GLN A 142 14.00 1.04 -11.43
N LEU A 143 13.31 0.07 -10.83
CA LEU A 143 13.80 -1.11 -10.14
C LEU A 143 13.02 -2.34 -10.62
N GLY A 144 13.36 -2.83 -11.81
CA GLY A 144 12.68 -3.99 -12.40
C GLY A 144 11.90 -3.58 -13.64
N ALA A 145 10.69 -4.11 -13.78
CA ALA A 145 9.81 -3.75 -14.88
C ALA A 145 9.10 -2.42 -14.57
N PRO A 146 8.64 -1.67 -15.59
CA PRO A 146 7.77 -0.55 -15.31
C PRO A 146 6.45 -1.05 -14.70
N PHE A 147 5.86 -0.28 -13.79
CA PHE A 147 4.55 -0.58 -13.23
C PHE A 147 3.52 -0.85 -14.32
N ALA A 148 2.56 -1.72 -14.04
CA ALA A 148 1.51 -2.10 -14.97
C ALA A 148 0.18 -1.49 -14.53
N LEU A 149 -0.59 -1.01 -15.50
CA LEU A 149 -1.94 -0.51 -15.29
C LEU A 149 -2.96 -1.48 -15.89
N LEU A 150 -4.02 -1.74 -15.14
CA LEU A 150 -5.22 -2.39 -15.62
C LEU A 150 -6.37 -1.37 -15.55
N ASN A 151 -6.75 -0.84 -16.71
CA ASN A 151 -7.87 0.07 -16.87
C ASN A 151 -8.67 -0.33 -18.12
N HIS A 152 -9.51 -1.36 -17.94
CA HIS A 152 -10.16 -2.16 -18.99
C HIS A 152 -9.18 -2.98 -19.85
N GLY A 153 -9.55 -4.22 -20.16
CA GLY A 153 -8.70 -5.09 -20.98
C GLY A 153 -7.54 -5.73 -20.20
N PRO A 154 -6.39 -6.02 -20.84
CA PRO A 154 -5.25 -6.65 -20.20
C PRO A 154 -4.36 -5.64 -19.45
N TRP A 155 -3.46 -6.16 -18.60
CA TRP A 155 -2.37 -5.38 -18.04
C TRP A 155 -1.53 -4.73 -19.13
N THR A 156 -1.29 -3.43 -18.98
CA THR A 156 -0.49 -2.64 -19.91
C THR A 156 0.71 -2.06 -19.16
N PRO A 157 1.95 -2.24 -19.66
CA PRO A 157 3.13 -1.68 -19.01
C PRO A 157 3.16 -0.16 -19.15
N CYS A 158 3.39 0.55 -18.06
CA CYS A 158 3.51 2.00 -18.01
C CYS A 158 4.97 2.47 -18.06
N GLY A 159 5.63 2.16 -19.18
CA GLY A 159 6.93 2.71 -19.56
C GLY A 159 6.82 3.66 -20.75
N GLY A 160 7.56 4.77 -20.73
CA GLY A 160 7.58 5.75 -21.84
C GLY A 160 6.23 6.47 -22.06
N GLN A 161 5.77 6.58 -23.32
CA GLN A 161 4.54 7.31 -23.67
C GLN A 161 3.23 6.53 -23.39
N ASN A 162 3.30 5.25 -23.00
CA ASN A 162 2.11 4.39 -22.97
C ASN A 162 1.09 4.75 -21.88
N CYS A 163 1.48 5.52 -20.87
CA CYS A 163 0.59 6.02 -19.81
C CYS A 163 0.61 7.55 -19.69
N SER A 164 1.13 8.28 -20.70
CA SER A 164 1.33 9.74 -20.71
C SER A 164 0.06 10.57 -20.50
N ASN A 165 -1.12 9.98 -20.69
CA ASN A 165 -2.40 10.65 -20.54
C ASN A 165 -2.76 10.87 -19.06
N LEU A 166 -1.98 10.33 -18.12
CA LEU A 166 -2.22 10.40 -16.67
C LEU A 166 -1.23 11.31 -15.92
N ASN A 167 -0.03 11.59 -16.46
CA ASN A 167 0.90 12.68 -16.09
C ASN A 167 2.15 12.59 -17.02
N PRO A 168 2.73 13.68 -17.55
CA PRO A 168 3.95 13.63 -18.37
C PRO A 168 5.25 13.19 -17.67
N ASP A 169 5.32 13.14 -16.33
CA ASP A 169 6.56 12.83 -15.58
C ASP A 169 6.58 11.42 -14.95
N LEU A 170 6.28 10.37 -15.73
CA LEU A 170 6.26 8.99 -15.24
C LEU A 170 7.67 8.36 -15.25
N ASN A 171 8.30 8.38 -14.09
CA ASN A 171 9.29 7.39 -13.70
C ASN A 171 8.59 6.07 -13.33
N TRP A 172 9.30 4.96 -13.51
CA TRP A 172 8.68 3.73 -13.97
C TRP A 172 8.19 2.77 -12.91
N ASP A 173 8.34 3.08 -11.62
CA ASP A 173 7.89 2.21 -10.53
C ASP A 173 6.99 2.93 -9.54
N LEU A 174 6.25 2.20 -8.73
CA LEU A 174 5.39 2.68 -7.66
C LEU A 174 6.10 2.64 -6.29
N SER A 175 5.71 3.54 -5.40
CA SER A 175 6.38 3.74 -4.12
C SER A 175 5.81 2.83 -3.03
N PHE A 176 6.53 1.80 -2.59
CA PHE A 176 6.10 0.96 -1.47
C PHE A 176 7.23 0.36 -0.63
N ALA A 177 6.87 -0.18 0.52
CA ALA A 177 7.74 -0.99 1.36
C ALA A 177 6.99 -2.20 1.88
N LEU A 178 7.72 -3.31 2.09
CA LEU A 178 7.22 -4.55 2.66
C LEU A 178 7.88 -4.78 4.01
N HIS A 179 7.09 -5.28 4.97
CA HIS A 179 7.56 -5.57 6.32
C HIS A 179 7.19 -6.98 6.75
N ASP A 180 8.02 -7.59 7.60
CA ASP A 180 7.78 -8.93 8.14
C ASP A 180 6.85 -8.97 9.37
N ALA A 181 6.50 -7.79 9.91
CA ALA A 181 5.74 -7.60 11.13
C ALA A 181 4.53 -6.67 10.92
N PRO A 182 3.49 -6.73 11.80
CA PRO A 182 2.44 -5.71 11.81
C PRO A 182 3.04 -4.34 12.16
N LEU A 183 2.55 -3.27 11.52
CA LEU A 183 2.97 -1.90 11.85
C LEU A 183 2.02 -1.28 12.88
N ILE A 184 2.55 -0.34 13.66
CA ILE A 184 1.73 0.55 14.48
C ILE A 184 1.18 1.63 13.54
N ILE A 185 -0.13 1.61 13.33
CA ILE A 185 -0.82 2.54 12.44
C ILE A 185 -1.82 3.39 13.21
N SER A 186 -1.97 4.65 12.82
CA SER A 186 -3.04 5.50 13.33
C SER A 186 -4.26 5.34 12.43
N VAL A 187 -5.40 4.92 12.96
CA VAL A 187 -6.64 4.87 12.19
C VAL A 187 -7.38 6.20 12.36
N PRO A 188 -7.66 6.96 11.28
CA PRO A 188 -8.36 8.22 11.40
C PRO A 188 -9.76 7.99 11.98
N THR A 189 -10.11 8.72 13.03
CA THR A 189 -11.47 8.68 13.55
C THR A 189 -12.40 9.60 12.79
N LEU A 190 -13.66 9.17 12.68
CA LEU A 190 -14.73 10.06 12.26
C LEU A 190 -14.80 11.26 13.22
N PRO A 191 -15.04 12.50 12.72
CA PRO A 191 -15.26 13.65 13.59
C PRO A 191 -16.35 13.32 14.63
N GLY A 192 -16.02 13.44 15.92
CA GLY A 192 -16.94 13.15 17.02
C GLY A 192 -16.94 11.70 17.56
N LYS A 193 -16.02 10.82 17.14
CA LYS A 193 -15.82 9.49 17.75
C LYS A 193 -14.40 9.31 18.30
N MET A 194 -14.29 8.66 19.47
CA MET A 194 -13.04 8.39 20.19
C MET A 194 -12.06 7.55 19.34
N GLY A 195 -10.78 7.93 19.36
CA GLY A 195 -9.65 7.20 18.77
C GLY A 195 -9.40 5.85 19.42
N LEU A 196 -9.43 4.79 18.62
CA LEU A 196 -9.01 3.45 19.02
C LEU A 196 -7.62 3.18 18.44
N LEU A 197 -6.61 3.10 19.31
CA LEU A 197 -5.30 2.55 18.97
C LEU A 197 -5.41 1.03 19.07
N LEU A 198 -5.34 0.34 17.93
CA LEU A 198 -5.37 -1.13 17.89
C LEU A 198 -3.96 -1.68 18.04
N PHE A 199 -3.68 -2.29 19.19
CA PHE A 199 -2.50 -3.14 19.38
C PHE A 199 -2.85 -4.56 18.93
N VAL A 200 -2.23 -5.04 17.85
CA VAL A 200 -2.27 -6.46 17.50
C VAL A 200 -0.91 -7.06 17.86
N SER A 201 -0.83 -7.65 19.05
CA SER A 201 0.33 -8.44 19.47
C SER A 201 0.02 -9.94 19.36
N LEU A 202 1.04 -10.77 19.15
CA LEU A 202 0.94 -12.23 19.00
C LEU A 202 0.32 -12.98 20.21
N LEU A 203 -0.02 -12.28 21.30
CA LEU A 203 -0.57 -12.87 22.53
C LEU A 203 -2.04 -12.49 22.81
N GLY A 204 -2.73 -11.82 21.89
CA GLY A 204 -4.15 -11.46 22.01
C GLY A 204 -4.42 -9.98 21.77
N ILE A 205 -5.66 -9.67 21.37
CA ILE A 205 -6.14 -8.30 21.15
C ILE A 205 -6.23 -7.61 22.52
N SER A 206 -5.34 -6.65 22.78
CA SER A 206 -5.53 -5.69 23.86
C SER A 206 -5.85 -4.33 23.25
N ALA A 207 -7.15 -3.99 23.25
CA ALA A 207 -7.59 -2.64 22.92
C ALA A 207 -7.21 -1.71 24.08
N VAL A 208 -6.34 -0.73 23.83
CA VAL A 208 -6.09 0.36 24.78
C VAL A 208 -6.82 1.59 24.24
N VAL A 209 -7.87 1.99 24.95
CA VAL A 209 -8.60 3.24 24.68
C VAL A 209 -7.85 4.37 25.38
N THR A 210 -7.12 5.18 24.63
CA THR A 210 -6.49 6.39 25.17
C THR A 210 -7.42 7.59 24.94
N GLN A 211 -8.03 8.10 26.01
CA GLN A 211 -8.88 9.29 25.97
C GLN A 211 -8.02 10.53 25.73
N MET A 212 -8.03 11.11 24.53
CA MET A 212 -7.57 12.49 24.34
C MET A 212 -8.72 13.42 24.76
N ARG A 213 -8.60 14.04 25.94
CA ARG A 213 -9.42 15.21 26.29
C ARG A 213 -8.94 16.38 25.44
N ASP A 214 -9.79 16.88 24.55
CA ASP A 214 -9.63 18.22 24.03
C ASP A 214 -9.63 19.19 25.21
N LYS A 215 -8.53 19.93 25.38
CA LYS A 215 -8.54 21.13 26.19
C LYS A 215 -9.15 22.23 25.32
N SER A 216 -10.38 22.62 25.66
CA SER A 216 -11.03 23.85 25.23
C SER A 216 -10.18 25.07 25.53
#